data_AF-A0A225WHC5-F1
#
_entry.id   AF-A0A225WHC5-F1
#
_cell.length_a   1.000
_cell.length_b   1.000
_cell.length_c   1.000
_cell.angle_alpha   90.00
_cell.angle_beta   90.00
_cell.angle_gamma   90.00
#
_symmetry.space_group_name_H-M   'P 1'
#
loop_
_entity.id
_entity.type
_entity.pdbx_description
1 polymer ?
#
loop_
_entity_poly.entity_id
_entity_poly.type
_entity_poly.pdbx_seq_one_letter_code
_entity_poly.pdbx_strand_id
1 'polypeptide(L)'
;MENGLDQYEWRYLLPAVQANLNHTRVQSLADRAPVEVFTALPASSALDVMVVPATSEQGERVVELGDIGEHVDRRQVLLHEIQQEMVDVKERQRLRDTAAHNGIPANFDVGDFVL
;
A
#
# COMPACT_ATOMS: atom_id res chain seq x y z
N MET A 1 -21.59 7.61 -25.63
CA MET A 1 -20.53 6.83 -26.27
C MET A 1 -20.08 5.82 -25.23
N GLU A 2 -20.54 4.58 -25.34
CA GLU A 2 -19.93 3.47 -24.59
C GLU A 2 -18.51 3.35 -25.11
N ASN A 3 -17.51 3.55 -24.24
CA ASN A 3 -16.11 3.48 -24.61
C ASN A 3 -15.70 2.02 -24.80
N GLY A 4 -16.27 1.36 -25.82
CA GLY A 4 -15.93 0.02 -26.25
C GLY A 4 -14.55 0.04 -26.87
N LEU A 5 -13.52 0.14 -26.03
CA LEU A 5 -12.13 -0.07 -26.43
C LEU A 5 -12.05 -1.45 -27.07
N ASP A 6 -11.42 -1.50 -28.25
CA ASP A 6 -11.15 -2.76 -28.91
C ASP A 6 -10.24 -3.61 -28.00
N GLN A 7 -10.39 -4.93 -28.02
CA GLN A 7 -9.60 -5.88 -27.23
C GLN A 7 -8.08 -5.79 -27.49
N TYR A 8 -7.65 -4.98 -28.46
CA TYR A 8 -6.25 -4.72 -28.79
C TYR A 8 -5.74 -3.38 -28.21
N GLU A 9 -6.63 -2.48 -27.78
CA GLU A 9 -6.29 -1.14 -27.31
C GLU A 9 -5.92 -1.09 -25.81
N TRP A 10 -6.18 -2.16 -25.05
CA TRP A 10 -5.85 -2.22 -23.61
C TRP A 10 -4.36 -2.02 -23.32
N ARG A 11 -3.47 -2.34 -24.27
CA ARG A 11 -2.03 -2.12 -24.13
C ARG A 11 -1.69 -0.64 -23.95
N TYR A 12 -2.48 0.26 -24.56
CA TYR A 12 -2.32 1.71 -24.38
C TYR A 12 -2.78 2.18 -23.00
N LEU A 13 -3.69 1.43 -22.36
CA LEU A 13 -4.14 1.73 -21.00
C LEU A 13 -3.18 1.21 -19.93
N LEU A 14 -2.31 0.25 -20.24
CA LEU A 14 -1.45 -0.40 -19.25
C LEU A 14 -0.65 0.59 -18.39
N PRO A 15 0.00 1.64 -18.94
CA PRO A 15 0.70 2.62 -18.12
C PRO A 15 -0.24 3.39 -17.17
N ALA A 16 -1.44 3.75 -17.64
CA ALA A 16 -2.43 4.46 -16.83
C ALA A 16 -2.98 3.58 -15.70
N VAL A 17 -3.25 2.30 -15.98
CA VAL A 17 -3.69 1.32 -14.98
C VAL A 17 -2.58 1.08 -13.96
N GLN A 18 -1.34 0.88 -14.40
CA GLN A 18 -0.20 0.69 -13.52
C GLN A 18 0.05 1.90 -12.62
N ALA A 19 -0.04 3.12 -13.16
CA ALA A 19 0.08 4.34 -12.38
C ALA A 19 -1.02 4.44 -11.32
N ASN A 20 -2.28 4.15 -11.69
CA ASN A 20 -3.38 4.16 -10.73
C ASN A 20 -3.18 3.12 -9.61
N LEU A 21 -2.86 1.87 -9.96
CA LEU A 21 -2.66 0.80 -8.97
C LEU A 21 -1.48 1.08 -8.04
N ASN A 22 -0.38 1.63 -8.56
CA ASN A 22 0.82 1.88 -7.75
C ASN A 22 0.72 3.10 -6.84
N HIS A 23 -0.13 4.07 -7.17
CA HIS A 23 -0.29 5.33 -6.43
C HIS A 23 -1.56 5.38 -5.56
N THR A 24 -2.45 4.40 -5.70
CA THR A 24 -3.68 4.32 -4.88
C THR A 24 -3.40 3.62 -3.55
N ARG A 25 -3.86 4.21 -2.46
CA ARG A 25 -3.75 3.65 -1.11
C ARG A 25 -4.68 2.47 -0.92
N VAL A 26 -4.22 1.45 -0.20
CA VAL A 26 -5.02 0.26 0.11
C VAL A 26 -4.86 -0.13 1.58
N GLN A 27 -5.98 -0.50 2.22
CA GLN A 27 -6.00 -0.82 3.65
C GLN A 27 -5.09 -1.99 4.03
N SER A 28 -4.91 -2.97 3.13
CA SER A 28 -4.02 -4.11 3.32
C SER A 28 -2.54 -3.72 3.44
N LEU A 29 -2.16 -2.53 2.96
CA LEU A 29 -0.82 -1.97 3.07
C LEU A 29 -0.74 -0.87 4.14
N ALA A 30 -1.50 -1.02 5.23
CA ALA A 30 -1.59 0.00 6.29
C ALA A 30 -2.04 1.38 5.76
N ASP A 31 -2.97 1.39 4.80
CA ASP A 31 -3.49 2.60 4.14
C ASP A 31 -2.43 3.40 3.36
N ARG A 32 -1.37 2.72 2.91
CA ARG A 32 -0.33 3.28 2.03
C ARG A 32 -0.49 2.80 0.59
N ALA A 33 0.09 3.53 -0.35
CA ALA A 33 0.16 3.10 -1.75
C ALA A 33 1.37 2.17 -1.98
N PRO A 34 1.30 1.24 -2.96
CA PRO A 34 2.41 0.33 -3.27
C PRO A 34 3.75 1.05 -3.51
N VAL A 35 3.73 2.20 -4.18
CA VAL A 35 4.95 2.99 -4.44
C VAL A 35 5.60 3.47 -3.14
N GLU A 36 4.82 3.80 -2.11
CA GLU A 36 5.32 4.26 -0.81
C GLU A 36 5.99 3.12 -0.05
N VAL A 37 5.40 1.92 -0.10
CA VAL A 37 5.96 0.72 0.51
C VAL A 37 7.21 0.22 -0.22
N PHE A 38 7.33 0.49 -1.53
CA PHE A 38 8.50 0.08 -2.32
C PHE A 38 9.68 1.05 -2.20
N THR A 39 9.42 2.36 -2.08
CA THR A 39 10.45 3.41 -2.21
C THR A 39 10.66 4.22 -0.94
N ALA A 40 9.78 4.11 0.05
CA ALA A 40 9.68 5.03 1.18
C ALA A 40 9.54 6.52 0.75
N LEU A 41 9.07 6.78 -0.47
CA LEU A 41 8.68 8.11 -0.95
C LEU A 41 7.17 8.26 -0.90
N PRO A 42 6.67 9.49 -0.69
CA PRO A 42 5.23 9.75 -0.82
C PRO A 42 4.74 9.45 -2.24
N ALA A 43 3.53 8.91 -2.34
CA ALA A 43 2.89 8.70 -3.64
C ALA A 43 2.61 10.05 -4.30
N SER A 44 3.17 10.27 -5.48
CA SER A 44 2.88 11.47 -6.26
C SER A 44 1.41 11.48 -6.69
N SER A 45 0.79 12.64 -6.56
CA SER A 45 -0.55 12.94 -7.05
C SER A 45 -0.47 13.82 -8.30
N ALA A 46 -1.43 13.68 -9.22
CA ALA A 46 -1.56 14.60 -10.35
C ALA A 46 -1.77 16.07 -9.90
N LEU A 47 -2.28 16.27 -8.68
CA LEU A 47 -2.46 17.60 -8.09
C LEU A 47 -1.14 18.22 -7.60
N ASP A 48 -0.09 17.43 -7.36
CA ASP A 48 1.21 17.95 -6.91
C ASP A 48 1.89 18.80 -7.99
N VAL A 49 1.54 18.59 -9.26
CA VAL A 49 2.02 19.39 -10.40
C VAL A 49 1.26 20.72 -10.52
N MET A 50 -0.02 20.74 -10.15
CA MET A 50 -0.88 21.94 -10.27
C MET A 50 -0.86 22.83 -9.04
N VAL A 51 -0.63 22.27 -7.86
CA VAL A 51 -0.62 23.00 -6.59
C VAL A 51 0.82 23.17 -6.13
N VAL A 52 1.48 24.22 -6.62
CA VAL A 52 2.72 24.73 -6.01
C VAL A 52 2.30 25.56 -4.79
N PRO A 53 2.62 25.16 -3.55
CA PRO A 53 2.31 25.97 -2.39
C PRO A 53 3.03 27.32 -2.50
N ALA A 54 2.28 28.43 -2.39
CA ALA A 54 2.81 29.80 -2.51
C ALA A 54 3.91 30.15 -1.47
N THR A 55 4.11 29.29 -0.47
CA THR A 55 5.07 29.47 0.63
C THR A 55 6.13 28.38 0.71
N SER A 56 6.10 27.35 -0.14
CA SER A 56 7.11 26.30 -0.04
C SER A 56 8.33 26.71 -0.83
N GLU A 57 9.43 26.94 -0.11
CA GLU A 57 10.75 26.52 -0.57
C GLU A 57 10.72 25.00 -0.80
N GLN A 58 10.02 24.55 -1.83
CA GLN A 58 10.42 23.38 -2.59
C GLN A 58 11.65 23.81 -3.37
N GLY A 59 12.71 24.15 -2.62
CA GLY A 59 14.05 24.05 -3.14
C GLY A 59 14.12 22.66 -3.74
N GLU A 60 14.47 22.61 -5.01
CA GLU A 60 15.18 21.47 -5.58
C GLU A 60 15.88 20.73 -4.45
N ARG A 61 15.52 19.46 -4.19
CA ARG A 61 16.12 18.70 -3.10
C ARG A 61 17.57 18.47 -3.54
N VAL A 62 18.42 19.48 -3.32
CA VAL A 62 19.84 19.46 -3.64
C VAL A 62 20.43 18.47 -2.66
N VAL A 63 20.53 17.22 -3.13
CA VAL A 63 21.31 16.21 -2.44
C VAL A 63 22.74 16.51 -2.83
N GLU A 64 23.52 17.10 -1.93
CA GLU A 64 24.95 17.17 -2.13
C GLU A 64 25.49 15.74 -2.26
N LEU A 65 26.29 15.48 -3.30
CA LEU A 65 26.74 14.12 -3.60
C LEU A 65 27.58 13.51 -2.45
N GLY A 66 28.15 14.34 -1.58
CA GLY A 66 28.88 13.92 -0.38
C GLY A 66 28.00 13.21 0.65
N ASP A 67 26.71 13.55 0.72
CA ASP A 67 25.78 13.09 1.77
C ASP A 67 24.79 12.02 1.26
N ILE A 68 24.99 11.50 0.05
CA ILE A 68 24.13 10.46 -0.54
C ILE A 68 24.03 9.24 0.37
N GLY A 69 25.14 8.86 1.02
CA GLY A 69 25.17 7.72 1.94
C GLY A 69 24.17 7.88 3.08
N GLU A 70 24.19 9.03 3.76
CA GLU A 70 23.25 9.31 4.86
C GLU A 70 21.80 9.31 4.38
N HIS A 71 21.53 9.86 3.19
CA HIS A 71 20.19 9.89 2.62
C HIS A 71 19.68 8.49 2.25
N VAL A 72 20.57 7.62 1.76
CA VAL A 72 20.24 6.20 1.48
C VAL A 72 19.99 5.46 2.79
N ASP A 73 20.85 5.60 3.79
CA ASP A 73 20.70 4.94 5.09
C ASP A 73 19.39 5.35 5.76
N ARG A 74 19.08 6.66 5.76
CA ARG A 74 17.81 7.18 6.27
C ARG A 74 16.61 6.56 5.56
N ARG A 75 16.68 6.39 4.23
CA ARG A 75 15.60 5.76 3.47
C ARG A 75 15.47 4.28 3.77
N GLN A 76 16.58 3.57 3.98
CA GLN A 76 16.55 2.15 4.34
C GLN A 76 15.88 1.95 5.70
N VAL A 77 16.19 2.79 6.69
CA VAL A 77 15.52 2.77 8.00
C VAL A 77 14.01 3.01 7.84
N LEU A 78 13.62 4.08 7.13
CA LEU A 78 12.20 4.39 6.90
C LEU A 78 11.47 3.26 6.16
N LEU A 79 12.12 2.65 5.16
CA LEU A 79 11.53 1.53 4.41
C LEU A 79 11.30 0.34 5.33
N HIS A 80 12.26 0.02 6.19
CA HIS A 80 12.14 -1.07 7.15
C HIS A 80 10.98 -0.82 8.13
N GLU A 81 10.84 0.41 8.63
CA GLU A 81 9.72 0.80 9.50
C GLU A 81 8.36 0.62 8.81
N ILE A 82 8.22 1.10 7.57
CA ILE A 82 6.98 0.95 6.78
C ILE A 82 6.66 -0.53 6.55
N GLN A 83 7.68 -1.33 6.22
CA GLN A 83 7.50 -2.76 5.97
C GLN A 83 7.09 -3.51 7.24
N GLN A 84 7.65 -3.14 8.38
CA GLN A 84 7.26 -3.70 9.67
C GLN A 84 5.80 -3.36 10.03
N GLU A 85 5.38 -2.11 9.84
CA GLU A 85 3.99 -1.70 10.05
C GLU A 85 3.01 -2.51 9.17
N MET A 86 3.35 -2.72 7.90
CA MET A 86 2.56 -3.55 6.99
C MET A 86 2.43 -5.00 7.49
N VAL A 87 3.54 -5.60 7.96
CA VAL A 87 3.53 -6.96 8.53
C VAL A 87 2.60 -7.03 9.73
N ASP A 88 2.64 -6.04 10.63
CA ASP A 88 1.78 -5.98 11.82
C ASP A 88 0.29 -5.87 11.45
N VAL A 89 -0.06 -5.03 10.47
CA VAL A 89 -1.45 -4.90 9.98
C VAL A 89 -1.94 -6.22 9.41
N LYS A 90 -1.12 -6.88 8.59
CA LYS A 90 -1.47 -8.16 7.99
C LYS A 90 -1.64 -9.26 9.04
N GLU A 91 -0.80 -9.29 10.06
CA GLU A 91 -0.90 -10.25 11.15
C GLU A 91 -2.16 -10.02 12.01
N ARG A 92 -2.48 -8.76 12.31
CA ARG A 92 -3.74 -8.41 13.00
C ARG A 92 -4.96 -8.85 12.20
N GLN A 93 -4.93 -8.68 10.88
CA GLN A 93 -6.02 -9.13 10.01
C GLN A 93 -6.14 -10.66 10.05
N ARG A 94 -5.02 -11.39 9.96
CA ARG A 94 -5.00 -12.86 10.06
C ARG A 94 -5.60 -13.37 11.37
N LEU A 95 -5.29 -12.72 12.50
CA LEU A 95 -5.85 -13.08 13.81
C LEU A 95 -7.36 -12.85 13.86
N ARG A 96 -7.85 -11.73 13.31
CA ARG A 96 -9.30 -11.45 13.20
C ARG A 96 -10.00 -12.48 12.32
N ASP A 97 -9.41 -12.82 11.18
CA ASP A 97 -9.97 -13.82 10.26
C ASP A 97 -10.01 -15.19 10.96
N THR A 98 -8.95 -15.59 11.65
CA THR A 98 -8.92 -16.84 12.42
C THR A 98 -10.01 -16.85 13.50
N ALA A 99 -10.17 -15.76 14.24
CA ALA A 99 -11.21 -15.65 15.27
C ALA A 99 -12.63 -15.69 14.69
N ALA A 100 -12.86 -15.07 13.52
CA ALA A 100 -14.15 -15.08 12.85
C ALA A 100 -14.50 -16.46 12.25
N HIS A 101 -13.49 -17.23 11.84
CA HIS A 101 -13.66 -18.57 11.26
C HIS A 101 -13.60 -19.69 12.30
N ASN A 102 -13.22 -19.40 13.53
CA ASN A 102 -13.41 -20.31 14.66
C ASN A 102 -14.90 -20.34 14.99
N GLY A 103 -15.59 -21.37 14.53
CA GLY A 103 -17.01 -21.61 14.83
C GLY A 103 -17.27 -21.76 16.34
N ILE A 104 -18.54 -21.75 16.72
CA ILE A 104 -18.96 -22.09 18.07
C ILE A 104 -18.65 -23.59 18.27
N PRO A 105 -17.89 -24.00 19.31
CA PRO A 105 -17.67 -25.41 19.58
C PRO A 105 -19.02 -26.10 19.76
N ALA A 106 -19.18 -27.26 19.13
CA ALA A 106 -20.40 -28.05 19.25
C ALA A 106 -20.69 -28.33 20.74
N ASN A 107 -21.90 -27.99 21.20
CA ASN A 107 -22.33 -28.22 22.59
C ASN A 107 -22.83 -29.67 22.80
N PHE A 108 -22.20 -30.63 22.14
CA PHE A 108 -22.52 -32.05 22.29
C PHE A 108 -21.25 -32.87 22.16
N ASP A 109 -21.17 -33.94 22.94
CA ASP A 109 -20.07 -34.89 22.92
C ASP A 109 -20.56 -36.28 22.44
N VAL A 110 -19.62 -37.17 22.13
CA VAL A 110 -19.88 -38.55 21.73
C VAL A 110 -20.56 -39.28 22.90
N GLY A 111 -21.89 -39.37 22.86
CA GLY A 111 -22.71 -39.95 23.93
C GLY A 111 -24.02 -39.21 24.21
N ASP A 112 -24.16 -37.97 23.70
CA ASP A 112 -25.35 -37.14 23.90
C ASP A 112 -26.55 -37.49 22.99
N PHE A 113 -26.53 -38.67 22.35
CA PHE A 113 -27.64 -39.13 21.53
C PHE A 113 -28.65 -39.89 22.39
N VAL A 114 -29.88 -39.39 22.48
CA VAL A 114 -31.02 -40.12 23.04
C VAL A 114 -31.71 -40.87 21.89
N LEU A 115 -31.80 -42.20 21.99
CA LEU A 115 -32.57 -43.06 21.08
C LEU A 115 -34.06 -43.09 21.44
#